data_AF-X1JKS5-F1
#
_entry.id   AF-X1JKS5-F1
#
_cell.length_a   1.000
_cell.length_b   1.000
_cell.length_c   1.000
_cell.angle_alpha   90.00
_cell.angle_beta   90.00
_cell.angle_gamma   90.00
#
_symmetry.space_group_name_H-M   'P 1'
#
loop_
_entity.id
_entity.type
_entity.pdbx_description
1 polymer ?
#
loop_
_entity_poly.entity_id
_entity_poly.type
_entity_poly.pdbx_seq_one_letter_code
_entity_poly.pdbx_strand_id
1 'polypeptide(L)'
;SKSITEIAQGCNKPENVIGIHFFNPAPLMRLIEVIKGDKSSDEAMDIGVEFSESLPCLRGKRFVTRVLKDRPGFIVNRVLSPNSMYSNYIVDLAYEKGIPWEQVDADLSGPNAPMTSLT
;
A
#
# COMPACT_ATOMS: atom_id res chain seq x y z
N SER A 1 -3.03 -9.35 -2.05
CA SER A 1 -2.17 -9.41 -0.84
C SER A 1 -2.62 -10.57 0.03
N LYS A 2 -1.72 -11.18 0.81
CA LYS A 2 -2.10 -12.16 1.84
C LYS A 2 -2.33 -11.44 3.18
N SER A 3 -3.25 -11.93 3.99
CA SER A 3 -3.48 -11.42 5.34
C SER A 3 -2.33 -11.81 6.28
N ILE A 4 -1.94 -10.90 7.16
CA ILE A 4 -0.98 -11.17 8.24
C ILE A 4 -1.57 -12.15 9.24
N THR A 5 -2.87 -12.02 9.54
CA THR A 5 -3.59 -12.99 10.37
C THR A 5 -3.55 -14.40 9.77
N GLU A 6 -3.78 -14.54 8.46
CA GLU A 6 -3.69 -15.85 7.78
C GLU A 6 -2.28 -16.42 7.83
N ILE A 7 -1.25 -15.59 7.60
CA ILE A 7 0.16 -16.02 7.70
C ILE A 7 0.47 -16.53 9.11
N ALA A 8 0.01 -15.82 10.15
CA ALA A 8 0.29 -16.16 11.53
C ALA A 8 -0.30 -17.51 11.97
N GLN A 9 -1.36 -18.01 11.32
CA GLN A 9 -1.98 -19.30 11.65
C GLN A 9 -1.04 -20.50 11.48
N GLY A 10 -0.05 -20.39 10.59
CA GLY A 10 0.97 -21.43 10.36
C GLY A 10 2.18 -21.33 11.28
N CYS A 11 2.22 -20.36 12.20
CA CYS A 11 3.39 -20.09 13.04
C CYS A 11 3.20 -20.59 14.48
N ASN A 12 4.27 -21.09 15.09
CA ASN A 12 4.27 -21.53 16.50
C ASN A 12 4.11 -20.38 17.51
N LYS A 13 4.50 -19.16 17.13
CA LYS A 13 4.45 -17.93 17.95
C LYS A 13 3.73 -16.82 17.18
N PRO A 14 2.40 -16.94 16.95
CA PRO A 14 1.64 -15.98 16.14
C PRO A 14 1.67 -14.55 16.71
N GLU A 15 1.90 -14.39 18.00
CA GLU A 15 2.06 -13.09 18.67
C GLU A 15 3.28 -12.29 18.19
N ASN A 16 4.29 -12.96 17.63
CA ASN A 16 5.49 -12.32 17.09
C ASN A 16 5.39 -12.02 15.59
N VAL A 17 4.26 -12.36 14.95
CA VAL A 17 4.07 -12.16 13.51
C VAL A 17 3.45 -10.78 13.28
N ILE A 18 4.12 -9.92 12.54
CA ILE A 18 3.63 -8.61 12.09
C ILE A 18 3.88 -8.45 10.60
N GLY A 19 3.16 -7.54 9.96
CA GLY A 19 3.46 -7.11 8.59
C GLY A 19 4.31 -5.83 8.58
N ILE A 20 5.22 -5.72 7.62
CA ILE A 20 5.90 -4.46 7.28
C ILE A 20 5.75 -4.24 5.78
N HIS A 21 5.02 -3.21 5.40
CA HIS A 21 4.70 -2.91 4.01
C HIS A 21 5.45 -1.66 3.53
N PHE A 22 6.35 -1.90 2.57
CA PHE A 22 7.07 -0.87 1.84
C PHE A 22 6.37 -0.53 0.53
N PHE A 23 6.48 0.72 0.12
CA PHE A 23 6.02 1.16 -1.20
C PHE A 23 7.20 1.19 -2.17
N ASN A 24 6.96 0.82 -3.43
CA ASN A 24 7.98 0.75 -4.46
C ASN A 24 8.23 2.15 -5.10
N PRO A 25 9.49 2.60 -5.28
CA PRO A 25 10.75 2.02 -4.79
C PRO A 25 11.01 2.27 -3.30
N ALA A 26 11.30 1.20 -2.56
CA ALA A 26 11.43 1.26 -1.10
C ALA A 26 12.44 2.31 -0.58
N PRO A 27 13.63 2.53 -1.18
CA PRO A 27 14.57 3.56 -0.72
C PRO A 27 14.05 5.00 -0.88
N LEU A 28 13.13 5.24 -1.82
CA LEU A 28 12.59 6.56 -2.14
C LEU A 28 11.29 6.84 -1.39
N MET A 29 10.45 5.82 -1.18
CA MET A 29 9.15 6.03 -0.55
C MET A 29 9.31 6.29 0.95
N ARG A 30 8.75 7.40 1.45
CA ARG A 30 8.94 7.81 2.85
C ARG A 30 8.04 7.07 3.85
N LEU A 31 6.94 6.49 3.37
CA LEU A 31 5.96 5.81 4.22
C LEU A 31 6.28 4.32 4.35
N ILE A 32 6.09 3.78 5.55
CA ILE A 32 6.03 2.35 5.85
C ILE A 32 4.76 2.10 6.68
N GLU A 33 4.02 1.05 6.36
CA GLU A 33 2.91 0.58 7.18
C GLU A 33 3.38 -0.63 8.01
N VAL A 34 3.20 -0.59 9.32
CA VAL A 34 3.43 -1.73 10.23
C VAL A 34 2.08 -2.29 10.63
N ILE A 35 1.84 -3.56 10.35
CA ILE A 35 0.51 -4.19 10.37
C ILE A 35 0.40 -5.18 11.51
N LYS A 36 -0.62 -4.96 12.35
CA LYS A 36 -1.02 -5.85 13.44
C LYS A 36 -1.96 -6.93 12.90
N GLY A 37 -1.54 -8.19 12.97
CA GLY A 37 -2.44 -9.34 12.82
C GLY A 37 -3.26 -9.56 14.08
N ASP A 38 -4.28 -10.41 14.01
CA ASP A 38 -5.27 -10.59 15.10
C ASP A 38 -4.64 -11.05 16.42
N LYS A 39 -3.53 -11.81 16.35
CA LYS A 39 -2.82 -12.33 17.52
C LYS A 39 -1.53 -11.58 17.85
N SER A 40 -1.08 -10.65 17.00
CA SER A 40 0.19 -9.94 17.18
C SER A 40 0.20 -9.16 18.50
N SER A 41 1.31 -9.25 19.24
CA SER A 41 1.49 -8.50 20.49
C SER A 41 1.79 -7.02 20.21
N ASP A 42 1.53 -6.17 21.21
CA ASP A 42 1.94 -4.76 21.14
C ASP A 42 3.47 -4.61 21.16
N GLU A 43 4.17 -5.51 21.86
CA GLU A 43 5.63 -5.56 21.87
C GLU A 43 6.21 -5.82 20.46
N ALA A 44 5.67 -6.80 19.73
CA ALA A 44 6.10 -7.06 18.36
C ALA A 44 5.83 -5.85 17.45
N MET A 45 4.68 -5.18 17.63
CA MET A 45 4.35 -3.96 16.91
C MET A 45 5.34 -2.82 17.20
N ASP A 46 5.70 -2.63 18.47
CA ASP A 46 6.65 -1.60 18.89
C ASP A 46 8.04 -1.84 18.28
N ILE A 47 8.52 -3.09 18.31
CA ILE A 47 9.78 -3.49 17.66
C ILE A 47 9.73 -3.22 16.15
N GLY A 48 8.62 -3.57 15.49
CA GLY A 48 8.45 -3.34 14.05
C GLY A 48 8.46 -1.87 13.68
N VAL A 49 7.86 -1.02 14.53
CA VAL A 49 7.87 0.44 14.36
C VAL A 49 9.27 0.99 14.54
N GLU A 50 9.95 0.66 15.63
CA GLU A 50 11.32 1.11 15.91
C GLU A 50 12.27 0.70 14.77
N PHE A 51 12.20 -0.56 14.33
CA PHE A 51 12.94 -1.04 13.18
C PHE A 51 12.65 -0.20 11.93
N SER A 52 11.37 0.04 11.63
CA SER A 52 10.97 0.80 10.43
C SER A 52 11.42 2.26 10.46
N GLU A 53 11.42 2.89 11.64
CA GLU A 53 11.91 4.26 11.84
C GLU A 53 13.43 4.37 11.71
N SER A 54 14.17 3.30 12.05
CA SER A 54 15.63 3.24 11.93
C SER A 54 16.14 3.17 10.49
N LEU A 55 15.28 2.77 9.53
CA LEU A 55 15.69 2.57 8.15
C LEU A 55 15.90 3.89 7.39
N PRO A 56 16.95 4.02 6.56
CA PRO A 56 17.17 5.22 5.78
C PRO A 56 16.11 5.41 4.68
N CYS A 57 15.91 6.68 4.29
CA CYS A 57 15.15 7.04 3.10
C CYS A 57 15.86 8.18 2.36
N LEU A 58 16.07 8.00 1.06
CA LEU A 58 16.78 8.96 0.22
C LEU A 58 16.00 10.28 0.02
N ARG A 59 14.71 10.30 0.38
CA ARG A 59 13.84 11.50 0.33
C ARG A 59 13.63 12.16 1.70
N GLY A 60 14.44 11.80 2.71
CA GLY A 60 14.42 12.42 4.04
C GLY A 60 13.84 11.51 5.13
N LYS A 61 13.06 12.07 6.06
CA LYS A 61 12.53 11.34 7.22
C LYS A 61 11.54 10.24 6.80
N ARG A 62 11.65 9.06 7.43
CA ARG A 62 10.64 7.98 7.39
C ARG A 62 9.41 8.35 8.21
N PHE A 63 8.25 8.03 7.68
CA PHE A 63 6.99 8.04 8.41
C PHE A 63 6.50 6.61 8.55
N VAL A 64 6.19 6.21 9.78
CA VAL A 64 5.68 4.88 10.07
C VAL A 64 4.24 5.00 10.55
N THR A 65 3.36 4.23 9.95
CA THR A 65 1.94 4.18 10.32
C THR A 65 1.60 2.81 10.89
N ARG A 66 0.99 2.79 12.07
CA ARG A 66 0.46 1.56 12.69
C ARG A 66 -0.89 1.21 12.08
N VAL A 67 -0.98 0.08 11.40
CA VAL A 67 -2.22 -0.51 10.90
C VAL A 67 -2.71 -1.49 11.96
N LEU A 68 -3.60 -1.01 12.84
CA LEU A 68 -4.06 -1.77 14.01
C LEU A 68 -4.99 -2.94 13.69
N LYS A 69 -5.49 -3.01 12.46
CA LYS A 69 -6.40 -4.06 12.02
C LYS A 69 -6.01 -4.54 10.63
N ASP A 70 -5.66 -5.81 10.54
CA ASP A 70 -5.42 -6.46 9.27
C ASP A 70 -6.69 -6.51 8.42
N ARG A 71 -6.62 -5.85 7.27
CA ARG A 71 -7.72 -5.72 6.31
C ARG A 71 -7.10 -5.55 4.90
N PRO A 72 -7.77 -6.05 3.85
CA PRO A 72 -7.25 -5.96 2.47
C PRO A 72 -6.90 -4.52 2.05
N GLY A 73 -5.66 -4.30 1.63
CA GLY A 73 -5.17 -2.99 1.20
C GLY A 73 -4.76 -2.02 2.32
N PHE A 74 -4.69 -2.48 3.57
CA PHE A 74 -4.20 -1.70 4.72
C PHE A 74 -4.79 -0.28 4.79
N ILE A 75 -4.00 0.79 4.77
CA ILE A 75 -4.54 2.15 4.74
C ILE A 75 -4.43 2.72 3.33
N VAL A 76 -3.22 2.84 2.79
CA VAL A 76 -3.00 3.56 1.53
C VAL A 76 -3.75 2.92 0.36
N ASN A 77 -3.58 1.62 0.16
CA ASN A 77 -4.23 0.95 -0.97
C ASN A 77 -5.76 0.94 -0.81
N ARG A 78 -6.27 0.86 0.43
CA ARG A 78 -7.73 0.96 0.67
C ARG A 78 -8.27 2.34 0.31
N VAL A 79 -7.52 3.40 0.59
CA VAL A 79 -7.92 4.78 0.22
C VAL A 79 -7.84 4.99 -1.29
N LEU A 80 -6.84 4.40 -1.97
CA LEU A 80 -6.65 4.59 -3.41
C LEU A 80 -7.55 3.70 -4.27
N SER A 81 -7.96 2.52 -3.79
CA SER A 81 -8.73 1.55 -4.59
C SER A 81 -10.01 2.12 -5.21
N PRO A 82 -10.85 2.93 -4.52
CA PRO A 82 -12.03 3.54 -5.13
C PRO A 82 -11.69 4.50 -6.28
N ASN A 83 -10.59 5.24 -6.18
CA ASN A 83 -10.15 6.13 -7.25
C ASN A 83 -9.74 5.33 -8.48
N SER A 84 -8.89 4.30 -8.31
CA SER A 84 -8.49 3.43 -9.41
C SER A 84 -9.69 2.74 -10.07
N MET A 85 -10.67 2.29 -9.28
CA MET A 85 -11.88 1.67 -9.80
C MET A 85 -12.69 2.64 -10.67
N TYR A 86 -12.84 3.89 -10.24
CA TYR A 86 -13.54 4.92 -11.00
C TYR A 86 -12.78 5.30 -12.28
N SER A 87 -11.45 5.43 -12.20
CA SER A 87 -10.61 5.71 -13.36
C SER A 87 -10.71 4.60 -14.41
N ASN A 88 -10.68 3.33 -14.00
CA ASN A 88 -10.85 2.20 -14.92
C ASN A 88 -12.23 2.23 -15.60
N TYR A 89 -13.29 2.53 -14.86
CA TYR A 89 -14.63 2.67 -15.44
C TYR A 89 -14.70 3.78 -16.51
N ILE A 90 -14.03 4.91 -16.29
CA ILE A 90 -13.97 5.99 -17.30
C ILE A 90 -13.23 5.52 -18.55
N VAL A 91 -12.12 4.79 -18.39
CA VAL A 91 -11.34 4.24 -19.50
C VAL A 91 -12.19 3.25 -20.32
N ASP A 92 -12.92 2.35 -19.66
CA ASP A 92 -13.82 1.40 -20.32
C ASP A 92 -14.91 2.12 -21.13
N LEU A 93 -15.53 3.15 -20.54
CA LEU A 93 -16.56 3.95 -21.23
C LEU A 93 -16.00 4.71 -22.44
N ALA A 94 -14.77 5.21 -22.35
CA ALA A 94 -14.10 5.88 -23.46
C ALA A 94 -13.83 4.91 -24.62
N TYR A 95 -13.40 3.68 -24.29
CA TYR A 95 -13.22 2.60 -25.25
C TYR A 95 -14.54 2.24 -25.95
N GLU A 96 -15.63 2.04 -25.21
CA GLU A 96 -16.96 1.75 -25.78
C GLU A 96 -17.46 2.85 -26.73
N LYS A 97 -17.08 4.11 -26.48
CA LYS A 97 -17.44 5.26 -27.31
C LYS A 97 -16.50 5.48 -28.50
N GLY A 98 -15.46 4.65 -28.66
CA GLY A 98 -14.47 4.79 -29.73
C GLY A 98 -13.59 6.03 -29.60
N ILE A 99 -13.40 6.54 -28.37
CA ILE A 99 -12.48 7.65 -28.12
C ILE A 99 -11.05 7.13 -28.24
N PRO A 100 -10.19 7.74 -29.08
CA PRO A 100 -8.80 7.33 -29.21
C PRO A 100 -8.06 7.38 -27.87
N TRP A 101 -7.19 6.40 -27.61
CA TRP A 101 -6.41 6.30 -26.37
C TRP A 101 -5.60 7.57 -26.09
N GLU A 102 -5.05 8.19 -27.12
CA GLU A 102 -4.26 9.42 -27.01
C GLU A 102 -5.05 10.59 -26.42
N GLN A 103 -6.38 10.63 -26.63
CA GLN A 103 -7.24 11.65 -26.04
C GLN A 103 -7.59 11.35 -24.59
N VAL A 104 -7.65 10.07 -24.22
CA VAL A 104 -7.92 9.62 -22.84
C VAL A 104 -6.67 9.81 -21.98
N ASP A 105 -5.51 9.46 -22.53
CA ASP A 105 -4.25 9.37 -21.80
C ASP A 105 -3.43 10.68 -21.78
N ALA A 106 -3.83 11.69 -22.58
CA ALA A 106 -3.09 12.94 -22.78
C ALA A 106 -2.52 13.57 -21.49
N ASP A 107 -3.28 13.49 -20.39
CA ASP A 107 -2.88 13.98 -19.06
C ASP A 107 -2.88 12.88 -17.98
N LEU A 108 -3.26 11.63 -18.31
CA LEU A 108 -3.31 10.51 -17.35
C LEU A 108 -1.98 9.78 -17.23
N SER A 109 -1.08 9.92 -18.21
CA SER A 109 0.29 9.43 -18.15
C SER A 109 1.28 10.60 -17.98
N GLY A 110 1.76 10.82 -16.76
CA GLY A 110 2.73 11.89 -16.51
C GLY A 110 3.19 12.00 -15.05
N PRO A 111 4.25 12.77 -14.77
CA PRO A 111 4.81 12.94 -13.42
C PRO A 111 3.84 13.60 -12.42
N ASN A 112 2.78 14.23 -12.92
CA ASN A 112 1.71 14.85 -12.14
C ASN A 112 0.42 14.00 -12.11
N ALA A 113 0.40 12.85 -12.80
CA ALA A 113 -0.77 11.99 -12.82
C ALA A 113 -1.00 11.35 -11.44
N PRO A 114 -2.25 11.28 -10.96
CA PRO A 114 -2.57 10.59 -9.72
C PRO A 114 -2.38 9.09 -9.92
N MET A 115 -1.18 8.58 -9.61
CA MET A 115 -0.74 7.17 -9.58
C MET A 115 -1.71 6.20 -10.30
N THR A 116 -1.76 6.28 -11.63
CA THR A 116 -2.56 5.38 -12.44
C THR A 116 -1.87 4.01 -12.47
N SER A 117 -2.64 2.95 -12.26
CA SER A 117 -2.15 1.57 -12.13
C SER A 117 -1.83 0.90 -13.48
N LEU A 118 -1.59 1.68 -14.54
CA LEU A 118 -1.69 1.24 -15.93
C LEU A 118 -0.41 1.40 -16.75
N THR A 119 0.74 1.66 -16.10
CA THR A 119 2.08 1.52 -16.72
C THR A 119 2.82 0.31 -16.15
#